data_AF-X7EIW1-F1
#
_entry.id   AF-X7EIW1-F1
#
_cell.length_a   1.000
_cell.length_b   1.000
_cell.length_c   1.000
_cell.angle_alpha   90.00
_cell.angle_beta   90.00
_cell.angle_gamma   90.00
#
_symmetry.space_group_name_H-M   'P 1'
#
loop_
_entity.id
_entity.type
_entity.pdbx_description
1 polymer ?
#
loop_
_entity_poly.entity_id
_entity_poly.type
_entity_poly.pdbx_seq_one_letter_code
_entity_poly.pdbx_strand_id
1 'polypeptide(L)'
;MRMLALLAILGLGAACTPQTQDQIARNAARSTVNRVVLERYPNLPLEPAINCVIDNASAQQIYALGADSIGGPTESSAQIVSEVVQKPESVRCLATEYARAAGAI
;
A
#
# COMPACT_ATOMS: atom_id res chain seq x y z
N MET A 1 -11.54 28.90 32.66
CA MET A 1 -10.44 28.60 31.72
C MET A 1 -9.89 27.17 31.80
N ARG A 2 -9.77 26.56 32.99
CA ARG A 2 -9.31 25.17 33.14
C ARG A 2 -10.23 24.09 32.54
N MET A 3 -11.56 24.29 32.60
CA MET A 3 -12.52 23.35 32.01
C MET A 3 -12.51 23.32 30.47
N LEU A 4 -12.24 24.45 29.79
CA LEU A 4 -12.11 24.47 28.33
C LEU A 4 -10.88 23.69 27.84
N ALA A 5 -9.79 23.66 28.62
CA ALA A 5 -8.58 22.92 28.27
C ALA A 5 -8.78 21.39 28.30
N LEU A 6 -9.62 20.89 29.21
CA LEU A 6 -9.94 19.46 29.32
C LEU A 6 -10.83 18.96 28.16
N LEU A 7 -11.74 19.81 27.66
CA LEU A 7 -12.58 19.50 26.49
C LEU A 7 -11.79 19.50 25.17
N ALA A 8 -10.74 20.32 25.05
CA ALA A 8 -9.88 20.35 23.88
C ALA A 8 -9.00 19.09 23.73
N ILE A 9 -8.63 18.44 24.85
CA ILE A 9 -7.78 17.23 24.83
C ILE A 9 -8.58 15.98 24.42
N LEU A 10 -9.87 15.90 24.78
CA LEU A 10 -10.73 14.77 24.42
C LEU A 10 -11.11 14.72 22.93
N GLY A 11 -11.01 15.85 22.21
CA GLY A 11 -11.35 15.92 20.77
C GLY A 11 -10.30 15.32 19.83
N LEU A 12 -9.06 15.13 20.29
CA LEU A 12 -7.94 14.68 19.45
C LEU A 12 -8.00 13.17 19.14
N GLY A 13 -8.75 12.39 19.91
CA GLY A 13 -8.88 10.93 19.70
C GLY A 13 -9.82 10.53 18.57
N ALA A 14 -10.72 11.42 18.13
CA ALA A 14 -11.75 11.12 17.13
C ALA A 14 -11.22 11.06 15.68
N ALA A 15 -9.97 11.47 15.44
CA ALA A 15 -9.38 11.51 14.10
C ALA A 15 -8.81 10.17 13.61
N CYS A 16 -8.53 9.23 14.50
CA CYS A 16 -8.01 7.89 14.16
C CYS A 16 -9.15 6.92 13.82
N THR A 17 -9.87 7.20 12.74
CA THR A 17 -10.86 6.26 12.20
C THR A 17 -10.16 5.05 11.58
N PRO A 18 -10.83 3.87 11.49
CA PRO A 18 -10.29 2.71 10.77
C PRO A 18 -9.89 3.05 9.32
N GLN A 19 -10.64 3.94 8.67
CA GLN A 19 -10.33 4.39 7.30
C GLN A 19 -9.05 5.22 7.25
N THR A 20 -8.82 6.10 8.24
CA THR A 20 -7.57 6.87 8.33
C THR A 20 -6.37 5.93 8.58
N GLN A 21 -6.54 4.91 9.43
CA GLN A 21 -5.49 3.93 9.70
C GLN A 21 -5.13 3.10 8.46
N ASP A 22 -6.13 2.64 7.71
CA ASP A 22 -5.92 1.89 6.46
C ASP A 22 -5.15 2.74 5.43
N GLN A 23 -5.52 4.01 5.27
CA GLN A 23 -4.81 4.91 4.35
C GLN A 23 -3.34 5.14 4.77
N ILE A 24 -3.08 5.32 6.07
CA ILE A 24 -1.70 5.43 6.57
C ILE A 24 -0.92 4.14 6.28
N ALA A 25 -1.51 2.97 6.54
CA ALA A 25 -0.86 1.69 6.31
C ALA A 25 -0.56 1.46 4.81
N ARG A 26 -1.50 1.80 3.92
CA ARG A 26 -1.31 1.75 2.46
C ARG A 26 -0.17 2.67 2.01
N ASN A 27 -0.14 3.90 2.52
CA ASN A 27 0.93 4.84 2.19
C ASN A 27 2.31 4.35 2.66
N ALA A 28 2.39 3.75 3.85
CA ALA A 28 3.61 3.11 4.32
C ALA A 28 4.00 1.91 3.44
N ALA A 29 3.05 1.02 3.13
CA ALA A 29 3.27 -0.16 2.31
C ALA A 29 3.79 0.19 0.90
N ARG A 30 3.34 1.30 0.31
CA ARG A 30 3.83 1.77 -1.01
C ARG A 30 5.34 1.90 -1.06
N SER A 31 5.98 2.40 -0.01
CA SER A 31 7.45 2.52 0.07
C SER A 31 8.16 1.16 0.01
N THR A 32 7.62 0.16 0.71
CA THR A 32 8.14 -1.22 0.70
C THR A 32 7.91 -1.87 -0.66
N VAL A 33 6.67 -1.80 -1.17
CA VAL A 33 6.30 -2.37 -2.48
C VAL A 33 7.14 -1.77 -3.60
N ASN A 34 7.33 -0.45 -3.62
CA ASN A 34 8.17 0.22 -4.62
C ASN A 34 9.57 -0.41 -4.71
N ARG A 35 10.22 -0.61 -3.56
CA ARG A 35 11.56 -1.20 -3.51
C ARG A 35 11.56 -2.66 -4.00
N VAL A 36 10.60 -3.46 -3.55
CA VAL A 36 10.48 -4.86 -4.01
C VAL A 36 10.23 -4.92 -5.52
N VAL A 37 9.32 -4.09 -6.04
CA VAL A 37 8.98 -4.05 -7.48
C VAL A 37 10.20 -3.67 -8.31
N LEU A 38 10.94 -2.63 -7.91
CA LEU A 38 12.18 -2.24 -8.60
C LEU A 38 13.22 -3.35 -8.64
N GLU A 39 13.39 -4.08 -7.54
CA GLU A 39 14.40 -5.13 -7.44
C GLU A 39 14.00 -6.42 -8.16
N ARG A 40 12.73 -6.84 -8.09
CA ARG A 40 12.28 -8.19 -8.47
C ARG A 40 11.45 -8.21 -9.75
N TYR A 41 10.85 -7.08 -10.10
CA TYR A 41 9.98 -6.93 -11.26
C TYR A 41 10.37 -5.70 -12.11
N PRO A 42 11.64 -5.56 -12.53
CA PRO A 42 12.15 -4.33 -13.16
C PRO A 42 11.50 -3.99 -14.51
N ASN A 43 10.80 -4.94 -15.13
CA ASN A 43 10.11 -4.76 -16.40
C ASN A 43 8.64 -4.35 -16.24
N LEU A 44 8.11 -4.36 -15.01
CA LEU A 44 6.77 -3.88 -14.75
C LEU A 44 6.75 -2.34 -14.73
N PRO A 45 5.64 -1.70 -15.12
CA PRO A 45 5.54 -0.25 -15.05
C PRO A 45 5.37 0.08 -13.57
N LEU A 46 6.34 0.78 -13.01
CA LEU A 46 6.52 0.87 -11.56
C LEU A 46 5.28 1.38 -10.81
N GLU A 47 4.80 2.57 -11.14
CA GLU A 47 3.64 3.17 -10.50
C GLU A 47 2.37 2.31 -10.64
N PRO A 48 1.99 1.84 -11.84
CA PRO A 48 0.89 0.88 -11.99
C PRO A 48 1.07 -0.40 -11.16
N ALA A 49 2.28 -0.97 -11.11
CA ALA A 49 2.53 -2.18 -10.34
C ALA A 49 2.36 -1.95 -8.84
N ILE A 50 2.85 -0.81 -8.31
CA ILE A 50 2.63 -0.44 -6.91
C ILE A 50 1.13 -0.28 -6.64
N ASN A 51 0.40 0.45 -7.50
CA ASN A 51 -1.04 0.66 -7.35
C ASN A 51 -1.81 -0.67 -7.34
N CYS A 52 -1.60 -1.52 -8.35
CA CYS A 52 -2.27 -2.81 -8.44
C CYS A 52 -1.95 -3.72 -7.25
N VAL A 53 -0.72 -3.72 -6.74
CA VAL A 53 -0.38 -4.50 -5.53
C VAL A 53 -1.09 -3.95 -4.30
N ILE A 54 -1.08 -2.64 -4.08
CA ILE A 54 -1.73 -2.03 -2.92
C ILE A 54 -3.25 -2.26 -2.94
N ASP A 55 -3.88 -2.15 -4.11
CA ASP A 55 -5.33 -2.27 -4.25
C ASP A 55 -5.83 -3.71 -4.10
N ASN A 56 -4.99 -4.71 -4.41
CA ASN A 56 -5.34 -6.13 -4.36
C ASN A 56 -4.73 -6.88 -3.16
N ALA A 57 -3.94 -6.22 -2.32
CA ALA A 57 -3.44 -6.77 -1.06
C ALA A 57 -4.55 -6.81 0.00
N SER A 58 -4.52 -7.84 0.85
CA SER A 58 -5.39 -7.86 2.03
C SER A 58 -4.93 -6.83 3.07
N ALA A 59 -5.80 -6.47 4.01
CA ALA A 59 -5.43 -5.55 5.10
C ALA A 59 -4.21 -6.07 5.88
N GLN A 60 -4.14 -7.37 6.16
CA GLN A 60 -3.01 -8.00 6.84
C GLN A 60 -1.71 -7.88 6.03
N GLN A 61 -1.77 -8.09 4.72
CA GLN A 61 -0.63 -7.92 3.82
C GLN A 61 -0.16 -6.45 3.78
N ILE A 62 -1.10 -5.50 3.74
CA ILE A 62 -0.80 -4.06 3.81
C ILE A 62 -0.10 -3.69 5.12
N TYR A 63 -0.58 -4.18 6.26
CA TYR A 63 0.06 -3.90 7.55
C TYR A 63 1.48 -4.48 7.64
N ALA A 64 1.67 -5.71 7.16
CA ALA A 64 3.00 -6.34 7.12
C ALA A 64 3.97 -5.54 6.25
N LEU A 65 3.57 -5.19 5.03
CA LEU A 65 4.36 -4.36 4.12
C LEU A 65 4.62 -2.96 4.69
N GLY A 66 3.63 -2.37 5.37
CA GLY A 66 3.74 -1.06 6.00
C GLY A 66 4.73 -1.04 7.17
N ALA A 67 4.77 -2.11 7.97
CA ALA A 67 5.74 -2.25 9.06
C ALA A 67 7.20 -2.25 8.54
N ASP A 68 7.42 -2.86 7.37
CA ASP A 68 8.73 -2.93 6.71
C ASP A 68 9.14 -1.62 6.02
N SER A 69 8.28 -0.59 6.00
CA SER A 69 8.58 0.68 5.33
C SER A 69 9.80 1.41 5.90
N ILE A 70 10.01 1.31 7.22
CA ILE A 70 11.13 1.95 7.93
C ILE A 70 12.40 1.10 7.84
N GLY A 71 12.31 -0.19 8.15
CA GLY A 71 13.46 -1.11 8.19
C GLY A 71 13.94 -1.56 6.80
N GLY A 72 13.08 -1.47 5.80
CA GLY A 72 13.32 -1.97 4.46
C GLY A 72 12.64 -3.31 4.18
N PRO A 73 12.51 -3.68 2.89
CA PRO A 73 11.86 -4.93 2.53
C PRO A 73 12.66 -6.13 3.02
N THR A 74 11.92 -7.13 3.47
CA THR A 74 12.41 -8.44 3.89
C THR A 74 12.05 -9.50 2.85
N GLU A 75 12.51 -10.73 3.05
CA GLU A 75 12.05 -11.87 2.23
C GLU A 75 10.53 -12.06 2.32
N SER A 76 9.95 -11.80 3.49
CA SER A 76 8.49 -11.84 3.67
C SER A 76 7.79 -10.77 2.84
N SER A 77 8.35 -9.54 2.74
CA SER A 77 7.80 -8.51 1.87
C SER A 77 7.82 -8.95 0.40
N ALA A 78 8.92 -9.56 -0.05
CA ALA A 78 9.05 -10.08 -1.41
C ALA A 78 8.02 -11.18 -1.71
N GLN A 79 7.84 -12.11 -0.76
CA GLN A 79 6.83 -13.16 -0.87
C GLN A 79 5.42 -12.59 -0.94
N ILE A 80 5.06 -11.64 -0.06
CA ILE A 80 3.75 -10.99 -0.08
C ILE A 80 3.50 -10.30 -1.41
N VAL A 81 4.46 -9.52 -1.92
CA VAL A 81 4.30 -8.86 -3.23
C VAL A 81 4.13 -9.89 -4.34
N SER A 82 4.92 -10.98 -4.34
CA SER A 82 4.78 -12.06 -5.32
C SER A 82 3.41 -12.72 -5.27
N GLU A 83 2.90 -13.05 -4.09
CA GLU A 83 1.57 -13.60 -3.89
C GLU A 83 0.49 -12.66 -4.42
N VAL A 84 0.62 -11.35 -4.15
CA VAL A 84 -0.37 -10.36 -4.60
C VAL A 84 -0.31 -10.14 -6.11
N VAL A 85 0.89 -10.01 -6.71
CA VAL A 85 1.06 -9.84 -8.16
C VAL A 85 0.45 -11.01 -8.94
N GLN A 86 0.54 -12.22 -8.40
CA GLN A 86 -0.02 -13.43 -9.03
C GLN A 86 -1.54 -13.57 -8.89
N LYS A 87 -2.21 -12.73 -8.08
CA LYS A 87 -3.68 -12.76 -7.98
C LYS A 87 -4.31 -12.39 -9.33
N PRO A 88 -5.39 -13.07 -9.75
CA PRO A 88 -6.08 -12.76 -11.01
C PRO A 88 -6.48 -11.29 -11.15
N GLU A 89 -6.89 -10.65 -10.04
CA GLU A 89 -7.28 -9.24 -10.01
C GLU A 89 -6.09 -8.30 -10.24
N SER A 90 -4.93 -8.61 -9.66
CA SER A 90 -3.69 -7.86 -9.89
C SER A 90 -3.20 -7.98 -11.32
N VAL A 91 -3.24 -9.18 -11.90
CA VAL A 91 -2.88 -9.42 -13.30
C VAL A 91 -3.80 -8.63 -14.24
N ARG A 92 -5.10 -8.61 -13.98
CA ARG A 92 -6.07 -7.82 -14.75
C ARG A 92 -5.85 -6.32 -14.60
N CYS A 93 -5.54 -5.85 -13.39
CA CYS A 93 -5.19 -4.46 -13.13
C CYS A 93 -3.95 -4.05 -13.95
N LEU A 94 -2.86 -4.83 -13.85
CA LEU A 94 -1.63 -4.59 -14.61
C LEU A 94 -1.90 -4.57 -16.12
N ALA A 95 -2.60 -5.57 -16.65
CA ALA A 95 -2.93 -5.63 -18.07
C ALA A 95 -3.75 -4.42 -18.54
N THR A 96 -4.68 -3.94 -17.72
CA THR A 96 -5.48 -2.74 -18.01
C THR A 96 -4.60 -1.49 -18.04
N GLU A 97 -3.71 -1.33 -17.06
CA GLU A 97 -2.79 -0.19 -17.01
C GLU A 97 -1.78 -0.20 -18.16
N TYR A 98 -1.30 -1.38 -18.57
CA TYR A 98 -0.48 -1.52 -19.77
C TYR A 98 -1.24 -1.14 -21.04
N ALA A 99 -2.49 -1.61 -21.19
CA ALA A 99 -3.32 -1.27 -22.34
C ALA A 99 -3.60 0.24 -22.41
N ARG A 100 -3.88 0.87 -21.27
CA ARG A 100 -4.05 2.34 -21.16
C ARG A 100 -2.77 3.08 -21.53
N ALA A 101 -1.62 2.65 -21.00
CA ALA A 101 -0.33 3.28 -21.32
C ALA A 101 0.04 3.14 -22.82
N ALA A 102 -0.40 2.04 -23.46
CA ALA A 102 -0.24 1.81 -24.89
C ALA A 102 -1.29 2.53 -25.77
N GLY A 103 -2.27 3.23 -25.17
CA GLY A 103 -3.35 3.90 -25.90
C GLY A 103 -4.35 2.94 -26.56
N ALA A 104 -4.39 1.69 -26.10
CA ALA A 104 -5.32 0.67 -26.61
C ALA A 104 -6.73 0.80 -26.01
N ILE A 105 -6.86 1.53 -24.91
CA ILE A 105 -8.12 1.87 -24.21
C ILE A 105 -8.06 3.27 -23.61
#